data_AF-A0A6J6BPR9-F1
#
_entry.id   AF-A0A6J6BPR9-F1
#
_cell.length_a   1.000
_cell.length_b   1.000
_cell.length_c   1.000
_cell.angle_alpha   90.00
_cell.angle_beta   90.00
_cell.angle_gamma   90.00
#
_symmetry.space_group_name_H-M   'P 1'
#
loop_
_entity.id
_entity.type
_entity.pdbx_description
1 polymer ?
#
loop_
_entity_poly.entity_id
_entity_poly.type
_entity_poly.pdbx_seq_one_letter_code
_entity_poly.pdbx_strand_id
1 'polypeptide(L)'
;MFFSSASHLASNGKMLLVVDDSNPIIGALASWKPSIIAQRELRERSDVFLPPFSRALTLDSESSEMGSILKGLQAAVDQGRLPVSTKILGPLLIANGNSRIILTTPVEHGEELIRLIHEFQRKRSASRKSLSNLRIDPYSLTR
;
A
#
# COMPACT_ATOMS: atom_id res chain seq x y z
N MET A 1 1.56 6.90 -17.12
CA MET A 1 0.35 7.21 -17.91
C MET A 1 0.53 8.43 -18.80
N PHE A 2 0.90 9.61 -18.28
CA PHE A 2 1.06 10.82 -19.11
C PHE A 2 2.08 10.68 -20.25
N PHE A 3 3.34 10.34 -19.94
CA PHE A 3 4.40 10.19 -20.94
C PHE A 3 4.14 9.04 -21.93
N SER A 4 3.58 7.92 -21.45
CA SER A 4 3.19 6.81 -22.35
C SER A 4 2.13 7.26 -23.34
N SER A 5 1.08 7.96 -22.89
CA SER A 5 0.07 8.51 -23.79
C SER A 5 0.65 9.52 -24.78
N ALA A 6 1.58 10.39 -24.33
CA ALA A 6 2.23 11.37 -25.20
C ALA A 6 3.16 10.72 -26.23
N SER A 7 3.82 9.61 -25.89
CA SER A 7 4.70 8.89 -26.81
C SER A 7 3.96 8.19 -27.96
N HIS A 8 2.64 7.98 -27.83
CA HIS A 8 1.83 7.38 -28.89
C HIS A 8 1.29 8.39 -29.89
N LEU A 9 1.59 9.68 -29.73
CA LEU A 9 1.18 10.70 -30.69
C LEU A 9 1.97 10.55 -32.00
N ALA A 10 1.28 10.73 -33.13
CA ALA A 10 1.95 10.98 -34.41
C ALA A 10 2.77 12.27 -34.33
N SER A 11 3.68 12.51 -35.28
CA SER A 11 4.55 13.69 -35.29
C SER A 11 3.80 15.03 -35.18
N ASN A 12 2.55 15.09 -35.65
CA ASN A 12 1.66 16.25 -35.54
C ASN A 12 0.43 16.00 -34.65
N GLY A 13 0.46 14.92 -33.86
CA GLY A 13 -0.57 14.60 -32.88
C GLY A 13 -0.58 15.63 -31.76
N LYS A 14 -1.76 15.94 -31.24
CA LYS A 14 -1.94 16.88 -30.16
C LYS A 14 -2.49 16.15 -28.94
N MET A 15 -2.01 16.51 -27.76
CA MET A 15 -2.57 16.08 -26.48
C MET A 15 -3.17 17.29 -25.79
N LEU A 16 -4.41 17.15 -25.30
CA LEU A 16 -5.01 18.09 -24.38
C LEU A 16 -4.80 17.57 -22.96
N LEU A 17 -4.22 18.39 -22.10
CA LEU A 17 -3.99 18.08 -20.69
C LEU A 17 -4.92 18.95 -19.84
N VAL A 18 -5.80 18.32 -19.07
CA VAL A 18 -6.70 19.00 -18.13
C VAL A 18 -6.18 18.76 -16.72
N VAL A 19 -5.42 19.71 -16.21
CA VAL A 19 -4.82 19.71 -14.86
C VAL A 19 -4.75 21.14 -14.34
N ASP A 20 -4.56 21.29 -13.03
CA ASP A 20 -4.21 22.57 -12.42
C ASP A 20 -2.89 23.13 -12.98
N ASP A 21 -2.80 24.44 -13.17
CA ASP A 21 -1.66 25.10 -13.82
C ASP A 21 -0.36 25.02 -12.98
N SER A 22 -0.48 24.79 -11.67
CA SER A 22 0.65 24.56 -10.77
C SER A 22 1.20 23.12 -10.83
N ASN A 23 0.54 22.22 -11.56
CA ASN A 23 0.93 20.82 -11.58
C ASN A 23 2.29 20.62 -12.28
N PRO A 24 3.30 20.02 -11.62
CA PRO A 24 4.63 19.85 -12.19
C PRO A 24 4.67 19.04 -13.50
N ILE A 25 3.64 18.22 -13.76
CA ILE A 25 3.56 17.42 -14.99
C ILE A 25 3.58 18.28 -16.24
N ILE A 26 3.08 19.52 -16.18
CA ILE A 26 3.05 20.47 -17.30
C ILE A 26 4.48 20.73 -17.80
N GLY A 27 5.36 21.19 -16.90
CA GLY A 27 6.75 21.48 -17.25
C GLY A 27 7.53 20.23 -17.65
N ALA A 28 7.24 19.09 -17.02
CA ALA A 28 7.90 17.83 -17.35
C ALA A 28 7.51 17.28 -18.72
N LEU A 29 6.24 17.41 -19.12
CA LEU A 29 5.80 17.04 -20.48
C LEU A 29 6.35 18.02 -21.52
N ALA A 30 6.27 19.33 -21.26
CA ALA A 30 6.74 20.37 -22.17
C ALA A 30 8.25 20.24 -22.49
N SER A 31 9.04 19.79 -21.51
CA SER A 31 10.49 19.58 -21.67
C SER A 31 10.89 18.12 -21.96
N TRP A 32 9.92 17.21 -22.09
CA TRP A 32 10.14 15.76 -22.20
C TRP A 32 11.12 15.20 -21.16
N LYS A 33 10.85 15.45 -19.87
CA LYS A 33 11.67 14.97 -18.73
C LYS A 33 10.87 14.08 -17.77
N PRO A 34 10.62 12.80 -18.13
CA PRO A 34 9.92 11.86 -17.26
C PRO A 34 10.60 11.66 -15.89
N SER A 35 11.94 11.72 -15.87
CA SER A 35 12.75 11.46 -14.68
C SER A 35 12.49 12.45 -13.55
N ILE A 36 12.20 13.72 -13.85
CA ILE A 36 11.94 14.75 -12.83
C ILE A 36 10.68 14.43 -12.02
N ILE A 37 9.60 14.04 -12.71
CA ILE A 37 8.35 13.64 -12.05
C ILE A 37 8.56 12.35 -11.27
N ALA A 38 9.21 11.35 -11.87
CA ALA A 38 9.48 10.10 -11.18
C ALA A 38 10.29 10.30 -9.89
N GLN A 39 11.32 11.16 -9.91
CA GLN A 39 12.12 11.46 -8.73
C GLN A 39 11.33 12.22 -7.65
N ARG A 40 10.48 13.17 -8.06
CA ARG A 40 9.59 13.88 -7.13
C ARG A 40 8.61 12.91 -6.45
N GLU A 41 7.95 12.09 -7.27
CA GLU A 41 6.99 11.06 -6.84
C GLU A 41 7.62 10.01 -5.91
N LEU A 42 8.88 9.65 -6.12
CA LEU A 42 9.63 8.77 -5.22
C LEU A 42 9.99 9.46 -3.92
N ARG A 43 10.44 10.72 -3.97
CA ARG A 43 10.75 11.50 -2.76
C ARG A 43 9.53 11.63 -1.87
N GLU A 44 8.39 12.06 -2.44
CA GLU A 44 7.13 12.20 -1.71
C GLU A 44 6.70 10.88 -1.07
N ARG A 45 6.83 9.75 -1.78
CA ARG A 45 6.55 8.41 -1.23
C ARG A 45 7.50 8.02 -0.09
N SER A 46 8.78 8.36 -0.20
CA SER A 46 9.77 8.12 0.85
C SER A 46 9.40 8.86 2.12
N ASP A 47 9.00 10.13 2.01
CA ASP A 47 8.66 11.00 3.15
C ASP A 47 7.46 10.45 3.95
N VAL A 48 6.51 9.79 3.28
CA VAL A 48 5.33 9.19 3.92
C VAL A 48 5.43 7.68 4.14
N PHE A 49 6.60 7.07 3.89
CA PHE A 49 6.83 5.63 4.01
C PHE A 49 5.82 4.78 3.21
N LEU A 50 5.58 5.14 1.95
CA LEU A 50 4.80 4.36 1.01
C LEU A 50 5.70 3.47 0.13
N PRO A 51 5.17 2.38 -0.47
CA PRO A 51 5.89 1.59 -1.44
C PRO A 51 6.47 2.47 -2.56
N PRO A 52 7.73 2.27 -2.99
CA PRO A 52 8.56 1.08 -2.75
C PRO A 52 9.44 1.13 -1.49
N PHE A 53 9.32 2.15 -0.64
CA PHE A 53 10.16 2.30 0.57
C PHE A 53 9.59 1.56 1.79
N SER A 54 8.36 1.06 1.68
CA SER A 54 7.73 0.18 2.64
C SER A 54 7.14 -1.05 1.94
N ARG A 55 7.07 -2.16 2.68
CA ARG A 55 6.18 -3.28 2.34
C ARG A 55 4.79 -2.95 2.84
N ALA A 56 3.79 -3.35 2.08
CA ALA A 56 2.40 -3.12 2.44
C ALA A 56 1.63 -4.44 2.42
N LEU A 57 0.68 -4.58 3.34
CA LEU A 57 -0.15 -5.76 3.44
C LEU A 57 -1.58 -5.37 3.79
N THR A 58 -2.53 -5.90 3.03
CA THR A 58 -3.96 -5.73 3.33
C THR A 58 -4.51 -7.02 3.91
N LEU A 59 -5.20 -6.92 5.05
CA LEU A 59 -5.90 -8.00 5.71
C LEU A 59 -7.38 -7.69 5.74
N ASP A 60 -8.16 -8.50 5.02
CA ASP A 60 -9.61 -8.40 4.95
C ASP A 60 -10.23 -9.56 5.74
N SER A 61 -11.15 -9.26 6.65
CA SER A 61 -11.87 -10.25 7.46
C SER A 61 -13.25 -9.72 7.84
N GLU A 62 -14.12 -10.58 8.38
CA GLU A 62 -15.40 -10.15 8.92
C GLU A 62 -15.22 -9.05 9.99
N SER A 63 -16.07 -8.03 9.94
CA SER A 63 -15.95 -6.86 10.82
C SER A 63 -16.07 -7.22 12.31
N SER A 64 -16.82 -8.28 12.62
CA SER A 64 -16.99 -8.86 13.97
C SER A 64 -15.67 -9.35 14.58
N GLU A 65 -14.76 -9.88 13.75
CA GLU A 65 -13.48 -10.43 14.21
C GLU A 65 -12.38 -9.38 14.29
N MET A 66 -12.55 -8.26 13.58
CA MET A 66 -11.47 -7.32 13.31
C MET A 66 -10.91 -6.66 14.58
N GLY A 67 -11.77 -6.42 15.59
CA GLY A 67 -11.31 -5.91 16.89
C GLY A 67 -10.35 -6.87 17.61
N SER A 68 -10.57 -8.19 17.48
CA SER A 68 -9.66 -9.20 18.08
C SER A 68 -8.34 -9.30 17.33
N ILE A 69 -8.38 -9.19 16.00
CA ILE A 69 -7.19 -9.21 15.13
C ILE A 69 -6.33 -7.98 15.41
N LEU A 70 -6.93 -6.79 15.48
CA LEU A 70 -6.24 -5.54 15.77
C LEU A 70 -5.51 -5.61 17.13
N LYS A 71 -6.18 -6.10 18.17
CA LYS A 71 -5.56 -6.31 19.50
C LYS A 71 -4.39 -7.28 19.43
N GLY A 72 -4.51 -8.36 18.66
CA GLY A 72 -3.43 -9.33 18.48
C GLY A 72 -2.21 -8.77 17.74
N LEU A 73 -2.44 -7.90 16.76
CA LEU A 73 -1.37 -7.20 16.04
C LEU A 73 -0.68 -6.18 16.94
N GLN A 74 -1.43 -5.40 17.72
CA GLN A 74 -0.85 -4.46 18.69
C GLN A 74 -0.01 -5.19 19.73
N ALA A 75 -0.53 -6.28 20.31
CA ALA A 75 0.22 -7.10 21.26
C ALA A 75 1.48 -7.73 20.63
N ALA A 76 1.48 -8.00 19.32
CA ALA A 76 2.68 -8.46 18.62
C ALA A 76 3.74 -7.36 18.51
N VAL A 77 3.35 -6.09 18.34
CA VAL A 77 4.27 -4.95 18.39
C VAL A 77 4.84 -4.82 19.81
N ASP A 78 3.98 -4.83 20.83
CA ASP A 78 4.38 -4.64 22.22
C ASP A 78 5.33 -5.75 22.72
N GLN A 79 5.20 -6.97 22.18
CA GLN A 79 6.05 -8.13 22.48
C GLN A 79 7.30 -8.22 21.60
N GLY A 80 7.53 -7.28 20.69
CA GLY A 80 8.67 -7.29 19.76
C GLY A 80 8.61 -8.40 18.69
N ARG A 81 7.43 -8.97 18.44
CA ARG A 81 7.21 -9.95 17.35
C ARG A 81 6.90 -9.27 16.02
N LEU A 82 6.35 -8.05 16.07
CA LEU A 82 6.30 -7.13 14.94
C LEU A 82 7.28 -5.98 15.18
N PRO A 83 7.98 -5.51 14.14
CA PRO A 83 8.80 -4.30 14.21
C PRO A 83 7.98 -3.10 14.71
N VAL A 84 8.54 -2.31 15.61
CA VAL A 84 7.90 -1.08 16.13
C VAL A 84 7.64 -0.04 15.03
N SER A 85 8.40 -0.10 13.93
CA SER A 85 8.20 0.69 12.72
C SER A 85 6.95 0.30 11.92
N THR A 86 6.26 -0.78 12.28
CA THR A 86 5.06 -1.23 11.58
C THR A 86 3.88 -0.33 11.91
N LYS A 87 3.35 0.36 10.91
CA LYS A 87 2.11 1.13 11.02
C LYS A 87 0.92 0.22 10.77
N ILE A 88 -0.06 0.29 11.68
CA ILE A 88 -1.33 -0.42 11.58
C ILE A 88 -2.42 0.62 11.29
N LEU A 89 -3.05 0.54 10.12
CA LEU A 89 -4.09 1.46 9.68
C LEU A 89 -5.44 0.73 9.57
N GLY A 90 -6.51 1.39 10.01
CA GLY A 90 -7.86 0.84 10.06
C GLY A 90 -8.30 0.44 11.49
N PRO A 91 -9.36 -0.36 11.63
CA PRO A 91 -10.06 -1.06 10.57
C PRO A 91 -10.96 -0.14 9.72
N LEU A 92 -10.92 -0.33 8.40
CA LEU A 92 -11.77 0.36 7.44
C LEU A 92 -12.89 -0.58 6.99
N LEU A 93 -14.15 -0.18 7.13
CA LEU A 93 -15.28 -0.95 6.59
C LEU A 93 -15.17 -1.05 5.06
N ILE A 94 -15.28 -2.27 4.56
CA ILE A 94 -15.33 -2.59 3.12
C ILE A 94 -16.65 -3.32 2.82
N ALA A 95 -16.90 -3.64 1.55
CA ALA A 95 -18.15 -4.25 1.13
C ALA A 95 -18.41 -5.61 1.82
N ASN A 96 -19.68 -6.02 1.85
CA ASN A 96 -20.15 -7.34 2.29
C ASN A 96 -19.89 -7.65 3.78
N GLY A 97 -19.91 -6.63 4.65
CA GLY A 97 -19.73 -6.83 6.10
C GLY A 97 -18.29 -7.11 6.53
N ASN A 98 -17.35 -7.02 5.60
CA ASN A 98 -15.92 -7.17 5.89
C ASN A 98 -15.30 -5.82 6.27
N SER A 99 -14.19 -5.89 6.98
CA SER A 99 -13.31 -4.76 7.26
C SER A 99 -11.91 -5.07 6.76
N ARG A 100 -11.13 -4.01 6.53
CA ARG A 100 -9.72 -4.06 6.12
C ARG A 100 -8.80 -3.45 7.18
N ILE A 101 -7.70 -4.11 7.46
CA ILE A 101 -6.52 -3.52 8.08
C ILE A 101 -5.42 -3.41 7.03
N ILE A 102 -4.69 -2.30 7.04
CA ILE A 102 -3.49 -2.11 6.23
C ILE A 102 -2.29 -2.07 7.17
N LEU A 103 -1.33 -2.95 6.95
CA LEU A 103 -0.04 -2.95 7.62
C LEU A 103 1.00 -2.38 6.66
N THR A 104 1.79 -1.40 7.11
CA THR A 104 2.98 -0.97 6.38
C THR A 104 4.20 -1.01 7.29
N THR A 105 5.32 -1.48 6.76
CA THR A 105 6.60 -1.51 7.49
C THR A 105 7.73 -1.17 6.53
N PRO A 106 8.84 -0.53 6.98
CA PRO A 106 10.00 -0.31 6.14
C PRO A 106 10.49 -1.60 5.47
N VAL A 107 11.04 -1.50 4.26
CA VAL A 107 11.40 -2.67 3.44
C VAL A 107 12.39 -3.59 4.16
N GLU A 108 13.32 -3.02 4.91
CA GLU A 108 14.31 -3.71 5.73
C GLU A 108 13.68 -4.64 6.79
N HIS A 109 12.47 -4.32 7.25
CA HIS A 109 11.73 -5.09 8.24
C HIS A 109 10.63 -5.98 7.64
N GLY A 110 10.53 -6.01 6.30
CA GLY A 110 9.47 -6.71 5.58
C GLY A 110 9.36 -8.20 5.88
N GLU A 111 10.50 -8.88 6.05
CA GLU A 111 10.54 -10.31 6.35
C GLU A 111 9.92 -10.65 7.70
N GLU A 112 10.12 -9.80 8.71
CA GLU A 112 9.54 -10.00 10.05
C GLU A 112 8.00 -9.93 10.00
N LEU A 113 7.47 -8.94 9.25
CA LEU A 113 6.03 -8.82 9.00
C LEU A 113 5.47 -10.07 8.31
N ILE A 114 6.13 -10.53 7.23
CA ILE A 114 5.67 -11.70 6.45
C ILE A 114 5.67 -12.97 7.32
N ARG A 115 6.73 -13.19 8.11
CA ARG A 115 6.83 -14.34 9.03
C ARG A 115 5.69 -14.35 10.03
N LEU A 116 5.41 -13.20 10.66
CA LEU A 116 4.33 -13.10 11.63
C LEU A 116 2.95 -13.36 11.01
N ILE A 117 2.70 -12.83 9.82
CA ILE A 117 1.41 -13.03 9.13
C ILE A 117 1.25 -14.48 8.69
N HIS A 118 2.33 -15.12 8.24
CA HIS A 118 2.32 -16.56 7.95
C HIS A 118 2.00 -17.38 9.20
N GLU A 119 2.59 -17.07 10.36
CA GLU A 119 2.24 -17.72 11.63
C GLU A 119 0.79 -17.45 12.05
N PHE A 120 0.30 -16.24 11.85
CA PHE A 120 -1.09 -15.86 12.11
C PHE A 120 -2.06 -16.71 11.29
N GLN A 121 -1.84 -16.84 9.98
CA GLN A 121 -2.65 -17.72 9.12
C GLN A 121 -2.59 -19.17 9.60
N ARG A 122 -1.39 -19.69 9.89
CA ARG A 122 -1.20 -21.06 10.39
C ARG A 122 -2.01 -21.34 11.65
N LYS A 123 -1.97 -20.42 12.63
CA LYS A 123 -2.74 -20.55 13.89
C LYS A 123 -4.25 -20.50 13.65
N ARG A 124 -4.72 -19.62 12.75
CA ARG A 124 -6.15 -19.55 12.40
C ARG A 124 -6.65 -20.86 11.79
N SER A 125 -5.92 -21.40 10.82
CA SER A 125 -6.22 -22.68 10.18
C SER A 125 -6.29 -23.83 11.19
N ALA A 126 -5.30 -23.93 12.09
CA ALA A 126 -5.27 -24.94 13.14
C ALA A 126 -6.48 -24.83 14.10
N SER A 127 -6.93 -23.61 14.38
CA SER A 127 -8.10 -23.32 15.22
C SER A 127 -9.45 -23.38 14.50
N ARG A 128 -9.50 -23.76 13.22
CA ARG A 128 -10.71 -23.78 12.38
C ARG A 128 -11.48 -22.45 12.32
N LYS A 129 -10.76 -21.34 12.47
CA LYS A 129 -11.32 -19.99 12.26
C LYS A 129 -11.40 -19.69 10.76
N SER A 130 -12.27 -18.75 10.39
CA SER A 130 -12.36 -18.25 9.02
C SER A 130 -11.00 -17.74 8.52
N LEU A 131 -10.71 -17.94 7.24
CA LEU A 131 -9.49 -17.43 6.63
C LEU A 131 -9.68 -15.96 6.26
N SER A 132 -8.78 -15.11 6.73
CA SER A 132 -8.70 -13.72 6.30
C SER A 132 -8.09 -13.64 4.90
N ASN A 133 -8.62 -12.80 4.02
CA ASN A 133 -8.05 -12.56 2.71
C ASN A 133 -6.85 -11.60 2.86
N LEU A 134 -5.66 -12.08 2.51
CA LEU A 134 -4.40 -11.40 2.74
C LEU A 134 -3.71 -11.15 1.39
N ARG A 135 -3.26 -9.91 1.18
CA ARG A 135 -2.46 -9.53 0.01
C ARG A 135 -1.18 -8.85 0.46
N ILE A 136 -0.06 -9.40 0.03
CA ILE A 136 1.28 -8.84 0.25
C ILE A 136 1.63 -7.99 -0.96
N ASP A 137 2.15 -6.80 -0.72
CA ASP A 137 2.54 -5.79 -1.72
C ASP A 137 1.46 -5.61 -2.81
N PRO A 138 0.21 -5.32 -2.42
CA PRO A 138 -0.87 -5.16 -3.39
C PRO A 138 -0.63 -3.93 -4.26
N TYR A 139 -1.09 -4.00 -5.51
CA TYR A 139 -1.01 -2.87 -6.45
C TYR A 139 -1.74 -1.62 -5.94
N SER A 140 -2.80 -1.79 -5.14
CA SER A 140 -3.54 -0.71 -4.51
C SER A 140 -3.90 -1.06 -3.08
N LEU A 141 -3.77 -0.09 -2.18
CA LEU A 141 -4.14 -0.18 -0.77
C LEU A 141 -5.64 0.11 -0.53
N THR A 142 -6.29 0.76 -1.48
CA THR A 142 -7.66 1.30 -1.32
C THR A 142 -8.73 0.49 -2.07
N ARG A 143 -8.35 -0.52 -2.86
CA ARG A 143 -9.29 -1.31 -3.68
C ARG A 143 -9.92 -2.49 -2.97
#